data_AF-A0A973JLH0-F1
#
_entry.id   AF-A0A973JLH0-F1
#
_cell.length_a   1.000
_cell.length_b   1.000
_cell.length_c   1.000
_cell.angle_alpha   90.00
_cell.angle_beta   90.00
_cell.angle_gamma   90.00
#
_symmetry.space_group_name_H-M   'P 1'
#
loop_
_entity.id
_entity.type
_entity.pdbx_description
1 polymer ?
#
loop_
_entity_poly.entity_id
_entity_poly.type
_entity_poly.pdbx_seq_one_letter_code
_entity_poly.pdbx_strand_id
1 'polypeptide(L)'
;MLVLAAAVPAVAGLAACAEPSPCQSAFEAAAAVPPGDVNDAEMLDTLRVCGAREWSQALDSHPEVLGLTAVTTQDLLAVVKLLCPQLTPGESEYCDDWNEAFPDS
;
A
#
# COMPACT_ATOMS: atom_id res chain seq x y z
N MET A 1 -57.89 10.06 -7.74
CA MET A 1 -57.11 9.60 -8.91
C MET A 1 -55.67 9.47 -8.45
N LEU A 2 -55.12 8.24 -8.48
CA LEU A 2 -53.85 7.88 -7.86
C LEU A 2 -52.65 8.09 -8.80
N VAL A 3 -51.70 8.84 -8.26
CA VAL A 3 -50.24 9.03 -8.45
C VAL A 3 -49.47 8.14 -9.44
N LEU A 4 -48.57 8.83 -10.18
CA LEU A 4 -47.38 8.38 -10.90
C LEU A 4 -46.57 7.26 -10.19
N ALA A 5 -45.94 6.40 -10.98
CA ALA A 5 -44.47 6.28 -11.07
C ALA A 5 -44.12 5.02 -11.89
N ALA A 6 -43.55 5.23 -13.08
CA ALA A 6 -42.82 4.18 -13.78
C ALA A 6 -41.54 3.92 -12.97
N ALA A 7 -41.51 2.81 -12.25
CA ALA A 7 -40.32 2.33 -11.57
C ALA A 7 -39.31 1.89 -12.63
N VAL A 8 -38.30 2.73 -12.87
CA VAL A 8 -37.06 2.30 -13.51
C VAL A 8 -36.37 1.34 -12.53
N PRO A 9 -36.11 0.08 -12.89
CA PRO A 9 -35.21 -0.73 -12.10
C PRO A 9 -33.80 -0.15 -12.32
N ALA A 10 -33.37 0.72 -11.40
CA ALA A 10 -31.97 1.01 -11.22
C ALA A 10 -31.32 -0.31 -10.80
N VAL A 11 -30.73 -1.01 -11.76
CA VAL A 11 -29.76 -2.06 -11.49
C VAL A 11 -28.55 -1.31 -10.92
N ALA A 12 -28.63 -1.03 -9.61
CA ALA A 12 -27.47 -0.65 -8.83
C ALA A 12 -26.57 -1.89 -8.85
N GLY A 13 -25.70 -1.94 -9.87
CA GLY A 13 -24.49 -2.72 -9.79
C GLY A 13 -23.78 -2.22 -8.54
N LEU A 14 -23.90 -2.98 -7.46
CA LEU A 14 -23.01 -2.89 -6.33
C LEU A 14 -21.62 -3.23 -6.90
N ALA A 15 -20.92 -2.22 -7.40
CA ALA A 15 -19.49 -2.20 -7.22
C ALA A 15 -19.34 -2.27 -5.70
N ALA A 16 -19.15 -3.49 -5.19
CA ALA A 16 -18.71 -3.68 -3.84
C ALA A 16 -17.48 -2.80 -3.71
N CYS A 17 -17.59 -1.70 -2.97
CA CYS A 17 -16.43 -1.02 -2.44
C CYS A 17 -15.76 -2.11 -1.61
N ALA A 18 -14.80 -2.81 -2.21
CA ALA A 18 -13.90 -3.66 -1.47
C ALA A 18 -13.30 -2.73 -0.43
N GLU A 19 -13.57 -3.00 0.84
CA GLU A 19 -12.92 -2.26 1.91
C GLU A 19 -11.41 -2.32 1.63
N PRO A 20 -10.71 -1.18 1.64
CA PRO A 20 -9.28 -1.17 1.38
C PRO A 20 -8.62 -2.15 2.35
N SER A 21 -7.68 -2.94 1.86
CA SER A 21 -6.95 -3.85 2.72
C SER A 21 -6.25 -3.04 3.83
N PRO A 22 -5.95 -3.65 4.99
CA PRO A 22 -5.19 -2.97 6.03
C PRO A 22 -3.86 -2.41 5.49
N CYS A 23 -3.25 -3.08 4.51
CA CYS A 23 -2.08 -2.58 3.80
C CYS A 23 -2.37 -1.30 2.99
N GLN A 24 -3.45 -1.28 2.21
CA GLN A 24 -3.86 -0.09 1.44
C GLN A 24 -4.14 1.11 2.35
N SER A 25 -4.84 0.87 3.47
CA SER A 25 -5.14 1.93 4.45
C SER A 25 -3.87 2.49 5.10
N ALA A 26 -2.86 1.64 5.37
CA ALA A 26 -1.58 2.08 5.90
C ALA A 26 -0.80 2.93 4.87
N PHE A 27 -0.84 2.56 3.59
CA PHE A 27 -0.19 3.34 2.53
C PHE A 27 -0.86 4.69 2.27
N GLU A 28 -2.19 4.76 2.32
CA GLU A 28 -2.91 6.02 2.22
C GLU A 28 -2.55 6.95 3.39
N ALA A 29 -2.39 6.41 4.60
CA ALA A 29 -1.91 7.17 5.75
C ALA A 29 -0.47 7.65 5.56
N ALA A 30 0.41 6.81 5.02
CA ALA A 30 1.78 7.18 4.70
C ALA A 30 1.87 8.26 3.60
N ALA A 31 0.97 8.21 2.60
CA ALA A 31 0.89 9.18 1.50
C ALA A 31 0.34 10.55 1.93
N ALA A 32 -0.40 10.60 3.04
CA ALA A 32 -0.87 11.86 3.60
C ALA A 32 0.26 12.69 4.26
N VAL A 33 1.44 12.09 4.48
CA VAL A 33 2.60 12.79 5.04
C VAL A 33 3.40 13.47 3.92
N PRO A 34 3.77 14.76 4.06
CA PRO A 34 4.55 15.46 3.04
C PRO A 34 5.91 14.78 2.77
N PRO A 35 6.30 14.56 1.49
CA PRO A 35 7.50 13.79 1.12
C PRO A 35 8.84 14.50 1.39
N GLY A 36 8.84 15.61 2.15
CA GLY A 36 10.04 16.40 2.47
C GLY A 36 10.91 15.75 3.55
N ASP A 37 10.31 14.89 4.37
CA ASP A 37 10.96 13.95 5.26
C ASP A 37 10.49 12.59 4.75
N VAL A 38 11.39 11.78 4.20
CA VAL A 38 10.99 10.43 3.79
C VAL A 38 10.34 9.79 5.01
N ASN A 39 9.11 9.33 4.82
CA ASN A 39 8.19 8.96 5.87
C ASN A 39 8.58 7.59 6.46
N ASP A 40 9.83 7.47 6.92
CA ASP A 40 10.49 6.19 7.18
C ASP A 40 9.76 5.38 8.24
N ALA A 41 9.21 6.03 9.28
CA ALA A 41 8.50 5.34 10.35
C ALA A 41 7.13 4.79 9.88
N GLU A 42 6.45 5.51 9.00
CA GLU A 42 5.15 5.14 8.43
C GLU A 42 5.34 4.14 7.28
N MET A 43 6.43 4.26 6.52
CA MET A 43 6.84 3.24 5.57
C MET A 43 7.27 1.95 6.28
N LEU A 44 7.91 2.05 7.45
CA LEU A 44 8.18 0.91 8.31
C LEU A 44 6.87 0.31 8.85
N ASP A 45 5.89 1.14 9.19
CA ASP A 45 4.57 0.68 9.64
C ASP A 45 3.81 -0.06 8.53
N THR A 46 3.84 0.45 7.29
CA THR A 46 3.26 -0.26 6.15
C THR A 46 3.95 -1.62 5.93
N LEU A 47 5.26 -1.74 6.11
CA LEU A 47 5.96 -3.04 6.02
C LEU A 47 5.53 -4.03 7.10
N ARG A 48 5.11 -3.57 8.29
CA ARG A 48 4.60 -4.44 9.37
C ARG A 48 3.17 -4.92 9.10
N VAL A 49 2.39 -4.11 8.40
CA VAL A 49 0.97 -4.37 8.12
C VAL A 49 0.80 -5.18 6.83
N CYS A 50 1.66 -4.93 5.84
CA CYS A 50 1.62 -5.54 4.53
C CYS A 50 2.56 -6.74 4.42
N GLY A 51 2.17 -7.79 3.69
CA GLY A 51 3.17 -8.73 3.15
C GLY A 51 3.99 -8.08 2.02
N ALA A 52 5.22 -8.54 1.78
CA ALA A 52 6.16 -7.93 0.82
C ALA A 52 5.54 -7.66 -0.57
N ARG A 53 4.73 -8.59 -1.08
CA ARG A 53 4.09 -8.49 -2.40
C ARG A 53 2.89 -7.53 -2.44
N GLU A 54 2.15 -7.43 -1.35
CA GLU A 54 1.04 -6.47 -1.24
C GLU A 54 1.58 -5.05 -1.04
N TRP A 55 2.63 -4.93 -0.24
CA TRP A 55 3.37 -3.70 -0.01
C TRP A 55 3.92 -3.12 -1.32
N SER A 56 4.56 -3.95 -2.16
CA SER A 56 5.12 -3.49 -3.43
C SER A 56 4.04 -3.01 -4.42
N GLN A 57 2.87 -3.65 -4.42
CA GLN A 57 1.73 -3.25 -5.25
C GLN A 57 1.10 -1.95 -4.76
N ALA A 58 0.97 -1.79 -3.43
CA ALA A 58 0.47 -0.56 -2.83
C ALA A 58 1.41 0.61 -3.12
N LEU A 59 2.73 0.39 -3.06
CA LEU A 59 3.72 1.41 -3.38
C LEU A 59 3.75 1.79 -4.87
N ASP A 60 3.52 0.83 -5.79
CA ASP A 60 3.35 1.14 -7.23
C ASP A 60 2.12 2.03 -7.49
N SER A 61 1.07 1.87 -6.67
CA SER A 61 -0.14 2.70 -6.73
C SER A 61 0.03 4.06 -6.05
N HIS A 62 1.00 4.19 -5.15
CA HIS A 62 1.27 5.38 -4.34
C HIS A 62 2.76 5.79 -4.35
N PRO A 63 3.38 6.05 -5.52
CA PRO A 63 4.79 6.41 -5.60
C PRO A 63 5.13 7.73 -4.88
N GLU A 64 4.11 8.58 -4.65
CA GLU A 64 4.23 9.85 -3.95
C GLU A 64 4.72 9.72 -2.51
N VAL A 65 4.55 8.56 -1.85
CA VAL A 65 5.06 8.31 -0.49
C VAL A 65 6.59 8.36 -0.43
N LEU A 66 7.26 8.11 -1.56
CA LEU A 66 8.71 8.23 -1.72
C LEU A 66 9.11 9.55 -2.38
N GLY A 67 8.16 10.44 -2.64
CA GLY A 67 8.38 11.64 -3.44
C GLY A 67 8.68 11.34 -4.91
N LEU A 68 8.28 10.17 -5.42
CA LEU A 68 8.50 9.73 -6.79
C LEU A 68 7.22 9.84 -7.62
N THR A 69 7.36 9.91 -8.94
CA THR A 69 6.22 9.84 -9.88
C THR A 69 5.92 8.43 -10.36
N ALA A 70 6.86 7.51 -10.16
CA ALA A 70 6.76 6.09 -10.45
C ALA A 70 7.79 5.36 -9.59
N VAL A 71 7.49 4.13 -9.19
CA VAL A 71 8.40 3.30 -8.40
C VAL A 71 9.00 2.22 -9.29
N THR A 72 10.31 2.06 -9.22
CA THR A 72 11.00 0.92 -9.83
C THR A 72 11.30 -0.17 -8.79
N THR A 73 11.63 -1.37 -9.26
CA THR A 73 12.13 -2.45 -8.39
C THR A 73 13.40 -2.04 -7.63
N GLN A 74 14.23 -1.17 -8.21
CA GLN A 74 15.41 -0.63 -7.51
C GLN A 74 15.03 0.32 -6.38
N ASP A 75 14.01 1.16 -6.57
CA ASP A 75 13.52 2.06 -5.52
C ASP A 75 12.92 1.25 -4.37
N LEU A 76 12.13 0.20 -4.69
CA LEU A 76 11.62 -0.75 -3.72
C LEU A 76 12.74 -1.38 -2.89
N LEU A 77 13.79 -1.88 -3.56
CA LEU A 77 14.95 -2.48 -2.89
C LEU A 77 15.70 -1.48 -2.01
N ALA A 78 15.85 -0.24 -2.47
CA ALA A 78 16.52 0.81 -1.71
C ALA A 78 15.77 1.12 -0.40
N VAL A 79 14.44 1.20 -0.47
CA VAL A 79 13.57 1.45 0.69
C VAL A 79 13.62 0.27 1.66
N VAL A 80 13.50 -0.96 1.17
CA VAL A 80 13.59 -2.16 2.02
C VAL A 80 14.95 -2.25 2.71
N LYS A 81 16.05 -1.97 2.00
CA LYS A 81 17.41 -1.93 2.60
C LYS A 81 17.58 -0.82 3.65
N LEU A 82 16.83 0.28 3.54
CA LEU A 82 16.83 1.37 4.50
C LEU A 82 15.99 1.05 5.75
N LEU A 83 14.87 0.35 5.58
CA LEU A 83 13.89 0.09 6.63
C LEU A 83 14.18 -1.20 7.42
N CYS A 84 14.65 -2.25 6.77
CA CYS A 84 14.94 -3.55 7.42
C CYS A 84 15.88 -3.47 8.63
N PRO A 85 16.96 -2.65 8.63
CA PRO A 85 17.81 -2.50 9.82
C PRO A 85 17.12 -1.83 11.02
N GLN A 86 15.97 -1.18 10.80
CA GLN A 86 15.18 -0.51 11.83
C GLN A 86 14.13 -1.43 12.46
N LEU A 87 13.90 -2.61 11.88
CA LEU A 87 13.03 -3.64 12.42
C LEU A 87 13.70 -4.35 13.60
N THR A 88 12.90 -4.72 14.59
CA THR A 88 13.36 -5.53 15.72
C THR A 88 13.63 -6.97 15.26
N PRO A 89 14.40 -7.77 16.02
CA PRO A 89 14.72 -9.15 15.64
C PRO A 89 13.51 -10.09 15.44
N GLY A 90 12.31 -9.71 15.93
CA GLY A 90 11.06 -10.44 15.69
C GLY A 90 10.28 -9.98 14.46
N GLU A 91 10.79 -9.00 13.74
CA GLU A 91 10.17 -8.40 12.55
C GLU A 91 11.04 -8.61 11.29
N SER A 92 12.18 -9.31 11.41
CA SER A 92 13.06 -9.60 10.27
C SER A 92 12.38 -10.49 9.22
N GLU A 93 11.34 -11.23 9.61
CA GLU A 93 10.55 -12.06 8.70
C GLU A 93 9.95 -11.26 7.53
N TYR A 94 9.60 -9.98 7.75
CA TYR A 94 9.08 -9.11 6.68
C TYR A 94 10.14 -8.79 5.60
N CYS A 95 11.41 -8.80 5.99
CA CYS A 95 12.55 -8.61 5.11
C CYS A 95 13.03 -9.91 4.47
N ASP A 96 12.84 -11.03 5.16
CA ASP A 96 13.09 -12.36 4.59
C ASP A 96 12.04 -12.69 3.52
N ASP A 97 10.76 -12.37 3.77
CA ASP A 97 9.66 -12.42 2.80
C ASP A 97 9.95 -11.62 1.54
N TRP A 98 10.69 -10.50 1.66
CA TRP A 98 11.14 -9.72 0.51
C TRP A 98 12.10 -10.49 -0.39
N ASN A 99 13.10 -11.15 0.21
CA ASN A 99 14.07 -11.96 -0.53
C ASN A 99 13.41 -13.17 -1.20
N GLU A 100 12.38 -13.75 -0.57
CA GLU A 100 11.60 -14.83 -1.18
C GLU A 100 10.66 -14.34 -2.30
N ALA A 101 10.03 -13.18 -2.12
CA ALA A 101 9.13 -12.59 -3.11
C ALA A 101 9.88 -12.04 -4.35
N PHE A 102 11.13 -11.59 -4.15
CA PHE A 102 11.96 -10.93 -5.17
C PHE A 102 13.42 -11.43 -5.14
N PRO A 103 13.69 -12.70 -5.49
CA PRO A 103 15.01 -13.32 -5.36
C PRO A 103 16.08 -12.73 -6.30
N ASP A 104 15.68 -12.02 -7.36
CA ASP A 104 16.56 -11.42 -8.36
C ASP A 104 16.78 -9.90 -8.15
N SER A 105 16.36 -9.36 -6.99
CA SER A 105 16.40 -7.91 -6.70
C SER A 105 17.69 -7.41 -6.05
#